data_AF-A0A2C7ADF2-F1
#
_entry.id   AF-A0A2C7ADF2-F1
#
_cell.length_a   1.000
_cell.length_b   1.000
_cell.length_c   1.000
_cell.angle_alpha   90.00
_cell.angle_beta   90.00
_cell.angle_gamma   90.00
#
_symmetry.space_group_name_H-M   'P 1'
#
loop_
_entity.id
_entity.type
_entity.pdbx_description
1 polymer ?
#
loop_
_entity_poly.entity_id
_entity_poly.type
_entity_poly.pdbx_seq_one_letter_code
_entity_poly.pdbx_strand_id
1 'polypeptide(L)' 'MSDREMEAKLLELDRLLNDPEVQMDPHRVWSLLQEISGARKGNVPRAA' A
#
# COMPACT_ATOMS: atom_id res chain seq x y z
N MET A 1 11.95 0.47 -1.88
CA MET A 1 10.98 -0.36 -1.15
C MET A 1 11.27 -1.79 -1.51
N SER A 2 11.69 -2.60 -0.54
CA SER A 2 11.90 -4.04 -0.75
C SER A 2 10.55 -4.75 -0.83
N ASP A 3 10.51 -5.92 -1.47
CA ASP A 3 9.28 -6.69 -1.63
C ASP A 3 8.59 -7.00 -0.28
N ARG A 4 9.37 -7.25 0.77
CA ARG A 4 8.86 -7.46 2.14
C ARG A 4 8.12 -6.24 2.70
N GLU A 5 8.63 -5.04 2.43
CA GLU A 5 7.97 -3.81 2.87
C GLU A 5 6.67 -3.60 2.10
N MET A 6 6.64 -3.98 0.81
CA MET A 6 5.45 -3.90 -0.03
C MET A 6 4.37 -4.85 0.48
N GLU A 7 4.75 -6.08 0.79
CA GLU A 7 3.85 -7.11 1.31
C GLU A 7 3.26 -6.70 2.67
N ALA A 8 4.07 -6.11 3.56
CA ALA A 8 3.59 -5.60 4.85
C ALA A 8 2.54 -4.48 4.68
N LYS A 9 2.75 -3.53 3.76
CA LYS A 9 1.78 -2.45 3.50
C LYS A 9 0.49 -2.97 2.84
N LEU A 10 0.58 -3.99 1.98
CA LEU A 10 -0.59 -4.63 1.40
C LEU A 10 -1.41 -5.37 2.46
N LEU A 11 -0.76 -6.06 3.39
CA LEU A 11 -1.43 -6.72 4.52
C LEU A 11 -2.11 -5.71 5.45
N GLU A 12 -1.47 -4.56 5.71
CA GLU A 12 -2.06 -3.49 6.51
C GLU A 12 -3.30 -2.89 5.83
N LEU A 13 -3.21 -2.64 4.52
CA LEU A 13 -4.33 -2.15 3.72
C LEU A 13 -5.49 -3.15 3.69
N ASP A 14 -5.19 -4.45 3.54
CA ASP A 14 -6.20 -5.51 3.56
C ASP A 14 -6.96 -5.56 4.89
N ARG A 15 -6.24 -5.51 6.02
CA ARG A 15 -6.86 -5.45 7.35
C ARG A 15 -7.72 -4.20 7.53
N LEU A 16 -7.22 -3.02 7.14
CA LEU A 16 -7.98 -1.78 7.28
C LEU A 16 -9.28 -1.76 6.48
N LEU A 17 -9.36 -2.51 5.37
CA LEU A 17 -10.53 -2.57 4.51
C LEU A 17 -11.49 -3.72 4.86
N ASN A 18 -10.95 -4.86 5.31
CA ASN A 18 -11.70 -6.09 5.46
C ASN A 18 -11.93 -6.52 6.92
N ASP A 19 -11.23 -5.93 7.89
CA ASP A 19 -11.35 -6.29 9.30
C ASP A 19 -12.34 -5.35 10.03
N PRO A 20 -13.52 -5.84 10.46
CA PRO A 20 -14.49 -5.04 11.19
C PRO A 20 -14.03 -4.69 12.62
N GLU A 21 -13.03 -5.39 13.18
CA GLU A 21 -12.43 -5.05 14.48
C GLU A 21 -11.43 -3.89 14.36
N VAL A 22 -10.94 -3.62 13.15
CA VAL A 22 -10.06 -2.48 12.87
C VAL A 22 -10.91 -1.28 12.50
N GLN A 23 -10.75 -0.18 13.25
CA GLN A 23 -11.39 1.07 12.88
C GLN A 23 -10.80 1.55 11.55
N MET A 24 -11.62 1.51 10.50
CA MET A 24 -11.22 1.95 9.16
C MET A 24 -10.86 3.44 9.19
N ASP A 25 -9.57 3.74 9.05
CA ASP A 25 -9.06 5.11 8.93
C ASP A 25 -8.85 5.46 7.45
N PRO A 26 -9.73 6.32 6.86
CA PRO A 26 -9.65 6.67 5.45
C PRO A 26 -8.37 7.44 5.09
N HIS A 27 -7.80 8.23 6.00
CA HIS A 27 -6.54 8.92 5.77
C HIS A 27 -5.37 7.93 5.70
N ARG A 28 -5.38 6.93 6.58
CA ARG A 28 -4.36 5.87 6.58
C ARG A 28 -4.43 5.02 5.31
N VAL A 29 -5.63 4.63 4.89
CA VAL A 29 -5.88 3.89 3.64
C VAL A 29 -5.35 4.68 2.43
N TRP A 30 -5.69 5.97 2.32
CA TRP A 30 -5.21 6.80 1.21
C TRP A 30 -3.69 6.96 1.20
N SER A 31 -3.08 7.11 2.38
CA SER A 31 -1.62 7.23 2.51
C SER A 31 -0.92 5.94 2.08
N LEU A 32 -1.40 4.78 2.53
CA LEU A 32 -0.89 3.47 2.12
C LEU A 32 -0.99 3.26 0.60
N LEU A 33 -2.13 3.63 0.00
CA LEU A 33 -2.33 3.55 -1.45
C LEU A 33 -1.39 4.46 -2.23
N GLN A 34 -1.14 5.68 -1.76
CA GLN A 34 -0.18 6.60 -2.39
C GLN A 34 1.24 6.05 -2.33
N GLU A 35 1.66 5.49 -1.20
CA GLU A 35 2.99 4.90 -1.04
C GLU A 35 3.20 3.67 -1.93
N ILE A 36 2.20 2.78 -1.99
CA ILE A 36 2.22 1.60 -2.86
C ILE A 36 2.25 2.02 -4.34
N SER A 37 1.43 2.99 -4.73
CA SER A 37 1.37 3.50 -6.12
C SER A 37 2.66 4.21 -6.53
N GLY A 38 3.23 5.04 -5.65
CA GLY A 38 4.49 5.74 -5.86
C GLY A 38 5.67 4.76 -6.00
N ALA A 39 5.70 3.72 -5.17
CA ALA A 39 6.71 2.66 -5.25
C ALA A 39 6.61 1.87 -6.57
N ARG A 40 5.40 1.57 -7.05
CA ARG A 40 5.20 0.91 -8.35
C ARG A 40 5.66 1.78 -9.53
N LYS A 41 5.45 3.10 -9.49
CA LYS A 41 5.90 4.03 -10.54
C LYS A 41 7.43 4.12 -10.64
N GLY A 42 8.15 3.97 -9.53
CA GLY A 42 9.61 3.96 -9.51
C GLY A 42 10.26 2.71 -10.10
N ASN A 43 9.49 1.63 -10.28
CA ASN A 43 9.99 0.33 -10.75
C ASN A 43 9.61 0.01 -12.22
N VAL A 44 9.06 0.97 -12.95
CA VAL A 44 8.81 0.81 -14.39
C VAL A 44 10.05 1.30 -15.14
N PRO A 45 10.88 0.42 -15.74
CA PRO A 45 11.89 0.88 -16.67
C PRO A 45 11.15 1.53 -17.83
N ARG A 46 11.38 2.83 -18.05
CA ARG A 46 10.88 3.51 -19.24
C ARG A 46 11.48 2.79 -20.45
N ALA A 47 10.65 2.04 -21.17
CA ALA A 47 11.05 1.43 -22.43
C ALA A 47 11.58 2.55 -23.33
N ALA A 48 12.84 2.40 -23.73
CA ALA A 48 13.55 3.29 -24.65
C ALA A 48 13.11 3.05 -26.10
#